data_AF-A0A090QV53-F1
#
_entry.id   AF-A0A090QV53-F1
#
_cell.length_a   1.000
_cell.length_b   1.000
_cell.length_c   1.000
_cell.angle_alpha   90.00
_cell.angle_beta   90.00
_cell.angle_gamma   90.00
#
_symmetry.space_group_name_H-M   'P 1'
#
loop_
_entity.id
_entity.type
_entity.pdbx_description
1 polymer ?
#
loop_
_entity_poly.entity_id
_entity_poly.type
_entity_poly.pdbx_seq_one_letter_code
_entity_poly.pdbx_strand_id
1 'polypeptide(L)'
;MGRSFEVRKASMAKTQGAKIKVYSKYGKEIYVIAKNGGIDPDTNLSLKRMIEKAKKDQVPSHVIEKAIDKAKGGGGEDFATARYEGFGPGNCMVIVDCLTDNNNRTFMDVRQCFVKNGAKIGSPGTAAHMFEHQAVFQFAGDDEEVY
;
A
#
# COMPACT_ATOMS: atom_id res chain seq x y z
N MET A 1 14.42 -1.15 35.07
CA MET A 1 13.56 -0.21 34.34
C MET A 1 12.14 -0.33 34.89
N GLY A 2 11.44 0.78 35.11
CA GLY A 2 10.07 0.74 35.67
C GLY A 2 9.01 0.37 34.62
N ARG A 3 7.89 -0.21 35.06
CA ARG A 3 6.75 -0.63 34.22
C ARG A 3 6.26 0.47 33.25
N SER A 4 6.28 1.74 33.67
CA SER A 4 5.90 2.88 32.83
C SER A 4 6.84 3.11 31.64
N PHE A 5 8.13 2.83 31.80
CA PHE A 5 9.11 2.90 30.71
C PHE A 5 8.87 1.80 29.69
N GLU A 6 8.59 0.57 30.13
CA GLU A 6 8.33 -0.57 29.24
C GLU A 6 7.06 -0.37 28.41
N VAL A 7 5.98 0.13 29.02
CA VAL A 7 4.73 0.45 28.31
C VAL A 7 4.95 1.54 27.26
N ARG A 8 5.68 2.62 27.60
CA ARG A 8 6.02 3.68 26.64
C ARG A 8 6.88 3.16 25.50
N LYS A 9 7.90 2.36 25.81
CA LYS A 9 8.78 1.71 24.81
C LYS A 9 7.96 0.84 23.86
N ALA A 10 7.06 0.01 24.38
CA ALA A 10 6.19 -0.86 23.57
C ALA A 10 5.24 -0.05 22.68
N SER A 11 4.62 1.01 23.23
CA SER A 11 3.74 1.90 22.46
C SER A 11 4.49 2.61 21.33
N MET A 12 5.67 3.18 21.62
CA MET A 12 6.51 3.82 20.61
C MET A 12 6.95 2.82 19.54
N ALA A 13 7.36 1.61 19.92
CA ALA A 13 7.75 0.56 18.99
C ALA A 13 6.59 0.14 18.06
N LYS A 14 5.36 0.04 18.59
CA LYS A 14 4.17 -0.23 17.78
C LYS A 14 3.93 0.87 16.74
N THR A 15 3.99 2.13 17.14
CA THR A 15 3.82 3.27 16.23
C THR A 15 4.92 3.34 15.17
N GLN A 16 6.18 3.13 15.56
CA GLN A 16 7.31 3.08 14.63
C GLN A 16 7.16 1.91 13.64
N GLY A 17 6.75 0.73 14.11
CA GLY A 17 6.48 -0.42 13.26
C GLY A 17 5.38 -0.17 12.23
N ALA A 18 4.33 0.55 12.60
CA ALA A 18 3.28 0.96 11.66
C ALA A 18 3.82 1.92 10.59
N LYS A 19 4.62 2.92 10.98
CA LYS A 19 5.25 3.88 10.05
C LYS A 19 6.20 3.21 9.07
N ILE A 20 7.03 2.28 9.53
CA ILE A 20 7.98 1.54 8.67
C ILE A 20 7.25 0.78 7.56
N LYS A 21 6.10 0.17 7.86
CA LYS A 21 5.28 -0.52 6.85
C LYS A 21 4.75 0.43 5.79
N VAL A 22 4.27 1.61 6.20
CA VAL A 22 3.81 2.67 5.29
C VAL A 22 4.95 3.14 4.39
N TYR A 23 6.13 3.40 4.95
CA TYR A 23 7.28 3.88 4.19
C TYR A 23 7.76 2.84 3.17
N SER A 24 7.76 1.57 3.57
CA SER A 24 8.12 0.45 2.69
C SER A 24 7.14 0.31 1.51
N LYS A 25 5.84 0.52 1.75
CA LYS A 25 4.81 0.50 0.71
C LYS A 25 5.03 1.63 -0.30
N TYR A 26 5.16 2.87 0.17
CA TYR A 26 5.41 4.02 -0.69
C TYR A 26 6.71 3.89 -1.48
N GLY A 27 7.79 3.42 -0.85
CA GLY A 27 9.07 3.21 -1.55
C GLY A 27 8.95 2.23 -2.72
N LYS A 28 8.17 1.16 -2.58
CA LYS A 28 7.94 0.20 -3.67
C LYS A 28 7.04 0.78 -4.77
N GLU A 29 5.93 1.45 -4.39
CA GLU A 29 5.02 2.06 -5.37
C GLU A 29 5.73 3.15 -6.20
N ILE A 30 6.50 4.03 -5.54
CA ILE A 30 7.29 5.07 -6.21
C ILE A 30 8.32 4.46 -7.15
N TYR A 31 9.06 3.44 -6.71
CA TYR A 31 10.04 2.74 -7.54
C TYR A 31 9.40 2.19 -8.83
N VAL A 32 8.26 1.51 -8.72
CA VAL A 32 7.59 0.90 -9.89
C VAL A 32 7.02 1.95 -10.84
N ILE A 33 6.37 2.98 -10.30
CA ILE A 33 5.84 4.07 -11.14
C ILE A 33 6.97 4.80 -11.86
N ALA A 34 8.10 5.05 -11.19
CA ALA A 34 9.27 5.68 -11.79
C ALA A 34 9.94 4.79 -12.84
N LYS A 35 10.06 3.48 -12.58
CA LYS A 35 10.63 2.50 -13.51
C LYS A 35 9.78 2.36 -14.79
N ASN A 36 8.45 2.41 -14.67
CA ASN A 36 7.53 2.20 -15.80
C ASN A 36 7.21 3.49 -16.58
N GLY A 37 7.19 4.65 -15.91
CA GLY A 37 6.72 5.91 -16.50
C GLY A 37 7.76 7.02 -16.59
N GLY A 38 9.01 6.75 -16.21
CA GLY A 38 10.06 7.75 -16.12
C GLY A 38 10.21 8.33 -14.71
N ILE A 39 11.44 8.74 -14.40
CA ILE A 39 11.89 9.16 -13.07
C ILE A 39 11.59 10.61 -12.73
N ASP A 40 11.16 11.40 -13.71
CA ASP A 40 10.94 12.83 -13.58
C ASP A 40 9.45 13.11 -13.24
N PRO A 41 9.14 13.63 -12.05
CA PRO A 41 7.77 13.93 -11.65
C PRO A 41 7.08 14.98 -12.53
N ASP A 42 7.82 15.85 -13.23
CA ASP A 42 7.21 16.87 -14.08
C ASP A 42 6.69 16.29 -15.40
N THR A 43 7.28 15.18 -15.85
CA THR A 43 6.84 14.45 -17.06
C THR A 43 6.05 13.18 -16.73
N ASN A 44 6.08 12.68 -15.49
CA ASN A 44 5.31 11.54 -14.99
C ASN A 44 4.28 11.95 -13.93
N LEU A 45 3.04 12.22 -14.36
CA LEU A 45 1.94 12.66 -13.48
C LEU A 45 1.60 11.63 -12.38
N SER A 46 1.72 10.33 -12.67
CA SER A 46 1.49 9.26 -11.68
C SER A 46 2.54 9.30 -10.57
N LEU A 47 3.80 9.56 -10.93
CA LEU A 47 4.90 9.71 -9.98
C LEU A 47 4.68 10.95 -9.09
N LYS A 48 4.32 12.08 -9.69
CA LYS A 48 4.00 13.32 -8.96
C LYS A 48 2.91 13.12 -7.91
N ARG A 49 1.77 12.54 -8.32
CA ARG A 49 0.65 12.24 -7.41
C ARG A 49 1.07 11.29 -6.28
N MET A 50 1.89 10.29 -6.58
CA MET A 50 2.37 9.35 -5.57
C MET A 50 3.31 10.02 -4.56
N ILE A 51 4.20 10.91 -5.01
CA ILE A 51 5.08 11.69 -4.15
C ILE A 51 4.27 12.63 -3.23
N GLU A 52 3.26 13.32 -3.77
CA GLU A 52 2.37 14.18 -2.98
C GLU A 52 1.65 13.38 -1.89
N LYS A 53 1.13 12.20 -2.23
CA LYS A 53 0.48 11.29 -1.28
C LYS A 53 1.45 10.79 -0.20
N ALA A 54 2.68 10.41 -0.59
CA ALA A 54 3.73 10.00 0.34
C ALA A 54 4.09 11.12 1.33
N LYS A 55 4.21 12.36 0.85
CA LYS A 55 4.46 13.55 1.70
C LYS A 55 3.30 13.79 2.67
N LYS A 56 2.05 13.67 2.22
CA LYS A 56 0.85 13.79 3.07
C LYS A 56 0.85 12.75 4.20
N ASP A 57 1.31 11.53 3.93
CA ASP A 57 1.44 10.44 4.90
C ASP A 57 2.75 10.49 5.71
N GLN A 58 3.47 11.63 5.68
CA GLN A 58 4.72 11.86 6.42
C GLN A 58 5.85 10.87 6.10
N VAL A 59 5.90 10.35 4.87
CA VAL A 59 7.03 9.56 4.39
C VAL A 59 8.27 10.47 4.31
N PRO A 60 9.42 10.09 4.92
CA PRO A 60 10.63 10.89 4.84
C PRO A 60 11.17 11.04 3.41
N SER A 61 11.67 12.22 3.05
CA SER A 61 12.18 12.53 1.70
C SER A 61 13.24 11.54 1.21
N HIS A 62 14.16 11.10 2.09
CA HIS A 62 15.20 10.13 1.74
C HIS A 62 14.64 8.77 1.28
N VAL A 63 13.43 8.39 1.72
CA VAL A 63 12.77 7.15 1.25
C VAL A 63 12.29 7.32 -0.18
N ILE A 64 11.74 8.50 -0.50
CA ILE A 64 11.24 8.86 -1.83
C ILE A 64 12.41 8.96 -2.82
N GLU A 65 13.45 9.71 -2.46
CA GLU A 65 14.66 9.90 -3.28
C GLU A 65 15.34 8.57 -3.58
N LYS A 66 15.53 7.73 -2.56
CA LYS A 66 16.13 6.39 -2.73
C LYS A 66 15.31 5.49 -3.67
N ALA A 67 13.98 5.59 -3.65
CA ALA A 67 13.14 4.82 -4.57
C ALA A 67 13.29 5.28 -6.03
N ILE A 68 13.36 6.60 -6.25
CA ILE A 68 13.58 7.18 -7.59
C ILE A 68 14.99 6.85 -8.09
N ASP A 69 16.01 7.00 -7.25
CA ASP A 69 17.39 6.67 -7.62
C ASP A 69 17.57 5.17 -7.91
N LYS A 70 16.88 4.30 -7.18
CA LYS A 70 16.84 2.87 -7.50
C LYS A 70 16.23 2.63 -8.88
N ALA A 71 15.21 3.39 -9.28
CA ALA A 71 14.61 3.28 -10.63
C ALA A 71 15.56 3.77 -11.73
N LYS A 72 16.38 4.81 -11.47
CA LYS A 72 17.42 5.30 -12.41
C LYS A 72 18.43 4.24 -12.77
N GLY A 73 18.83 3.42 -11.80
CA GLY A 73 19.88 2.41 -11.97
C GLY A 73 19.53 1.26 -12.92
N GLY A 74 18.28 1.17 -13.40
CA GLY A 74 17.80 0.15 -14.35
C GLY A 74 17.72 -1.28 -13.78
N GLY A 75 18.60 -1.62 -12.85
CA GLY A 75 18.59 -2.89 -12.11
C GLY A 75 17.58 -2.92 -10.96
N GLY A 76 17.15 -4.11 -10.60
CA GLY A 76 16.29 -4.36 -9.45
C GLY A 76 15.20 -5.38 -9.74
N GLU A 77 14.43 -5.70 -8.71
CA GLU A 77 13.31 -6.63 -8.79
C GLU A 77 12.22 -6.11 -9.74
N ASP A 78 11.74 -6.98 -10.62
CA ASP A 78 10.60 -6.71 -11.48
C ASP A 78 9.31 -6.94 -10.71
N PHE A 79 8.76 -5.86 -10.18
CA PHE A 79 7.48 -5.90 -9.50
C PHE A 79 6.33 -5.84 -10.51
N ALA A 80 5.43 -6.81 -10.42
CA ALA A 80 4.17 -6.84 -11.14
C ALA A 80 2.99 -6.62 -10.18
N THR A 81 1.91 -6.07 -10.71
CA THR A 81 0.63 -6.00 -10.00
C THR A 81 -0.02 -7.39 -9.99
N ALA A 82 -0.45 -7.84 -8.83
CA ALA A 82 -1.22 -9.06 -8.66
C ALA A 82 -2.50 -8.75 -7.85
N ARG A 83 -3.64 -9.27 -8.31
CA ARG A 83 -4.92 -9.16 -7.61
C ARG A 83 -5.37 -10.52 -7.14
N TYR A 84 -5.73 -10.61 -5.88
CA TYR A 84 -6.36 -11.79 -5.28
C TYR A 84 -7.74 -11.43 -4.76
N GLU A 85 -8.67 -12.37 -4.85
CA GLU A 85 -10.07 -12.14 -4.53
C GLU A 85 -10.57 -13.24 -3.59
N GLY A 86 -11.63 -12.97 -2.83
CA GLY A 86 -12.24 -13.99 -1.98
C GLY A 86 -13.33 -13.46 -1.06
N PHE A 87 -13.69 -14.30 -0.09
CA PHE A 87 -14.70 -14.04 0.91
C PHE A 87 -14.12 -14.18 2.32
N GLY A 88 -14.32 -13.17 3.15
CA GLY A 88 -14.00 -13.16 4.56
C GLY A 88 -15.14 -13.64 5.47
N PRO A 89 -14.96 -13.53 6.80
CA PRO A 89 -16.01 -13.86 7.77
C PRO A 89 -17.31 -13.09 7.49
N GLY A 90 -18.46 -13.74 7.66
CA GLY A 90 -19.75 -13.15 7.33
C GLY A 90 -20.00 -12.95 5.83
N ASN A 91 -19.25 -13.65 4.97
CA ASN A 91 -19.33 -13.55 3.52
C ASN A 91 -19.00 -12.15 2.96
N CYS A 92 -18.16 -11.39 3.66
CA CYS A 92 -17.68 -10.11 3.15
C CYS A 92 -16.76 -10.32 1.94
N MET A 93 -16.94 -9.52 0.89
CA MET A 93 -16.14 -9.63 -0.32
C MET A 93 -14.82 -8.90 -0.15
N VAL A 94 -13.71 -9.51 -0.57
CA VAL A 94 -12.37 -8.99 -0.35
C VAL A 94 -11.61 -8.98 -1.67
N ILE A 95 -11.03 -7.82 -2.01
CA ILE A 95 -10.01 -7.66 -3.05
C ILE A 95 -8.69 -7.32 -2.36
N VAL A 96 -7.63 -8.03 -2.73
CA VAL A 96 -6.27 -7.80 -2.24
C VAL A 96 -5.38 -7.48 -3.44
N ASP A 97 -5.10 -6.19 -3.63
CA ASP A 97 -4.12 -5.73 -4.61
C ASP A 97 -2.72 -5.74 -4.02
N CYS A 98 -1.80 -6.34 -4.75
CA CYS A 98 -0.42 -6.54 -4.37
C CYS A 98 0.51 -6.03 -5.46
N LEU A 99 1.67 -5.57 -5.02
CA LEU A 99 2.82 -5.30 -5.87
C LEU A 99 3.91 -6.29 -5.47
N THR A 100 4.29 -7.19 -6.38
CA THR A 100 5.14 -8.33 -6.06
C THR A 100 6.13 -8.68 -7.15
N ASP A 101 7.33 -9.05 -6.73
CA ASP A 101 8.41 -9.65 -7.51
C ASP A 101 8.28 -11.19 -7.61
N ASN A 102 7.35 -11.78 -6.88
CA ASN A 102 7.12 -13.23 -6.86
C ASN A 102 5.66 -13.57 -6.55
N ASN A 103 4.90 -13.86 -7.60
CA ASN A 103 3.46 -14.18 -7.50
C ASN A 103 3.17 -15.41 -6.63
N ASN A 104 4.03 -16.44 -6.68
CA ASN A 104 3.81 -17.68 -5.92
C ASN A 104 3.96 -17.45 -4.43
N ARG A 105 5.02 -16.73 -4.02
CA ARG A 105 5.25 -16.35 -2.62
C ARG A 105 4.09 -15.51 -2.11
N THR A 106 3.72 -14.46 -2.84
CA THR A 106 2.63 -13.57 -2.43
C THR A 106 1.28 -14.28 -2.39
N PHE A 107 0.98 -15.17 -3.34
CA PHE A 107 -0.23 -15.98 -3.28
C PHE A 107 -0.27 -16.87 -2.04
N MET A 108 0.84 -17.52 -1.68
CA MET A 108 0.91 -18.34 -0.47
C MET A 108 0.68 -17.52 0.80
N ASP A 109 1.31 -16.34 0.90
CA ASP A 109 1.15 -15.43 2.04
C ASP A 109 -0.31 -14.96 2.16
N VAL A 110 -0.92 -14.50 1.06
CA VAL A 110 -2.31 -14.04 1.03
C VAL A 110 -3.26 -15.20 1.37
N ARG A 111 -3.09 -16.35 0.72
CA ARG A 111 -3.91 -17.55 0.99
C ARG A 111 -3.83 -17.97 2.46
N GLN A 112 -2.65 -17.90 3.07
CA GLN A 112 -2.48 -18.24 4.48
C GLN A 112 -3.30 -17.31 5.39
N CYS A 113 -3.39 -16.02 5.06
CA CYS A 113 -4.27 -15.09 5.77
C CYS A 113 -5.75 -15.50 5.68
N PHE A 114 -6.23 -15.92 4.49
CA PHE A 114 -7.60 -16.42 4.36
C PHE A 114 -7.82 -17.68 5.21
N VAL A 115 -6.96 -18.68 5.07
CA VAL A 115 -7.08 -19.98 5.77
C VAL A 115 -7.08 -19.81 7.30
N LYS A 116 -6.19 -18.98 7.84
CA LYS A 116 -6.10 -18.75 9.29
C LYS A 116 -7.35 -18.08 9.89
N ASN A 117 -8.15 -17.41 9.09
CA ASN A 117 -9.35 -16.67 9.53
C ASN A 117 -10.66 -17.37 9.11
N GLY A 118 -10.62 -18.64 8.70
CA GLY A 118 -11.81 -19.36 8.23
C GLY A 118 -12.43 -18.76 6.96
N ALA A 119 -11.65 -17.97 6.22
CA ALA A 119 -12.04 -17.28 5.01
C ALA A 119 -11.62 -18.10 3.76
N LYS A 120 -12.19 -17.76 2.61
CA LYS A 120 -11.95 -18.49 1.35
C LYS A 120 -11.39 -17.55 0.29
N ILE A 121 -10.21 -17.89 -0.23
CA ILE A 121 -9.68 -17.25 -1.44
C ILE A 121 -10.39 -17.85 -2.67
N GLY A 122 -10.81 -16.99 -3.58
CA GLY A 122 -11.45 -17.34 -4.84
C GLY A 122 -10.51 -17.27 -6.04
N SER A 123 -11.03 -17.67 -7.21
CA SER A 123 -10.39 -17.39 -8.49
C SER A 123 -10.59 -15.92 -8.89
N PRO A 124 -9.79 -15.38 -9.83
CA PRO A 124 -10.06 -14.06 -10.41
C PRO A 124 -11.52 -13.93 -10.88
N GLY A 125 -12.13 -12.77 -10.60
CA GLY A 125 -13.54 -12.49 -10.90
C GLY A 125 -14.55 -12.94 -9.85
N THR A 126 -14.14 -13.64 -8.78
CA THR A 126 -15.04 -14.10 -7.71
C THR A 126 -15.68 -12.96 -6.92
N ALA A 127 -14.97 -11.85 -6.72
CA ALA A 127 -15.44 -10.69 -5.97
C ALA A 127 -15.44 -9.41 -6.81
N ALA A 128 -14.55 -9.29 -7.81
CA ALA A 128 -14.34 -8.06 -8.56
C ALA A 128 -15.60 -7.51 -9.24
N HIS A 129 -16.52 -8.38 -9.68
CA HIS A 129 -17.79 -7.97 -10.30
C HIS A 129 -18.74 -7.24 -9.35
N MET A 130 -18.49 -7.31 -8.04
CA MET A 130 -19.26 -6.62 -7.01
C MET A 130 -18.65 -5.27 -6.59
N PHE A 131 -17.53 -4.87 -7.21
CA PHE A 131 -16.85 -3.60 -6.96
C PHE A 131 -16.74 -2.78 -8.24
N GLU A 132 -16.93 -1.48 -8.11
CA GLU A 132 -16.60 -0.51 -9.15
C GLU A 132 -15.31 0.23 -8.81
N HIS A 133 -14.44 0.39 -9.80
CA HIS A 133 -13.24 1.20 -9.64
C HIS A 133 -13.55 2.67 -9.93
N GLN A 134 -13.69 3.47 -8.87
CA GLN A 134 -14.06 4.88 -8.93
C GLN A 134 -12.98 5.78 -8.31
N ALA A 135 -12.89 7.02 -8.79
CA ALA A 135 -12.07 8.05 -8.16
C ALA A 135 -12.88 8.77 -7.06
N VAL A 136 -12.30 8.90 -5.87
CA VAL A 136 -12.92 9.59 -4.73
C VAL A 136 -12.20 10.91 -4.47
N PHE A 137 -12.94 12.01 -4.59
CA PHE A 137 -12.47 13.35 -4.22
C PHE A 137 -13.15 13.76 -2.92
N GLN A 138 -12.35 14.05 -1.89
CA GLN A 138 -12.83 14.47 -0.58
C GLN A 138 -12.39 15.91 -0.33
N PHE A 139 -13.36 16.75 0.00
CA PHE A 139 -13.17 18.13 0.43
C PHE A 139 -13.56 18.22 1.91
N ALA A 140 -12.92 19.10 2.68
CA ALA A 140 -13.44 19.46 3.99
C ALA A 140 -14.78 20.18 3.78
N GLY A 141 -15.78 19.89 4.61
CA GLY A 141 -17.01 20.68 4.61
C GLY A 141 -16.74 22.03 5.28
N ASP A 142 -17.34 23.08 4.74
CA ASP A 142 -17.29 24.45 5.30
C ASP A 142 -18.58 24.83 6.05
N ASP A 143 -19.43 23.86 6.40
CA ASP A 143 -20.76 24.17 6.93
C ASP A 143 -20.72 24.65 8.40
N GLU A 144 -20.82 25.98 8.56
CA GLU A 144 -21.39 26.63 9.74
C GLU A 144 -22.93 26.65 9.71
N GLU A 145 -23.58 26.25 8.60
CA GLU A 145 -25.04 26.15 8.51
C GLU A 145 -25.50 24.94 7.68
N VAL A 146 -25.86 23.84 8.35
CA VAL A 146 -26.84 22.88 7.82
C VAL A 146 -28.05 22.94 8.76
N TYR A 147 -29.10 23.65 8.34
CA TYR A 147 -30.44 23.63 8.96
C TYR A 147 -31.24 22.40 8.51
#